data_AF-A0A7V8R2H0-F1
#
_entry.id   AF-A0A7V8R2H0-F1
#
_cell.length_a   1.000
_cell.length_b   1.000
_cell.length_c   1.000
_cell.angle_alpha   90.00
_cell.angle_beta   90.00
_cell.angle_gamma   90.00
#
_symmetry.space_group_name_H-M   'P 1'
#
loop_
_entity.id
_entity.type
_entity.pdbx_description
1 polymer ?
#
loop_
_entity_poly.entity_id
_entity_poly.type
_entity_poly.pdbx_seq_one_letter_code
_entity_poly.pdbx_strand_id
1 'polypeptide(L)'
;MRIDIIDTIAGFEAVRENWDQVFLEDPDAQHFLSWIWLKNYLSRRRRWFILALRERDPEAPYVAFFPLRLITHLNEKTGLFYDEIIMAGNFAADYTGFIVRPDYEHHAIAGFASFLKHQNWTDLKLEYFSGPAGRREKMIEALQGPDVMFRDSSPKNSENIDNTICPIVPLPASFDDYLEQRMSSQTRQKLRRFLRKVEGDDVYRITMATAETVDRDLDILFNLWRIKWSARKGTERTERLIITTREMLMDNFNCGNLEVPVFWHGDQPLGALANIVDRQKKAILFYITGRDENWKTPSPGLILHGYCIRRAIEHGFKTYDFLRGNEPYKYMFGAEERRISCTLFRTRNGQNLHGVLNPRSIRFVYEQALDMYRNGARSKAEIAFNQVLQSAPGHTGAEFGLANLLFDRGKLTEALAAYKVLVEQAPDPTPIQMRLGDTQLALHQYDQAAETFRRVGEIGPHLIQAHYKRGIALAASKRLAEAEAVFAAIQDVHSDDPTALDYAAKAGVALERLRSIAEPAAGKTDVVPETIARWNRGRQLSERRRPRLH
;
A
#
# COMPACT_ATOMS: atom_id res chain seq x y z
N MET A 1 -25.59 17.71 7.65
CA MET A 1 -24.38 16.93 7.97
C MET A 1 -23.13 17.58 7.43
N ARG A 2 -21.99 17.25 8.02
CA ARG A 2 -20.63 17.60 7.62
C ARG A 2 -19.78 16.32 7.61
N ILE A 3 -18.83 16.24 6.68
CA ILE A 3 -17.80 15.18 6.66
C ILE A 3 -16.47 15.81 7.00
N ASP A 4 -15.80 15.25 8.01
CA ASP A 4 -14.40 15.48 8.27
C ASP A 4 -13.58 14.29 7.76
N ILE A 5 -12.32 14.54 7.43
CA ILE A 5 -11.39 13.51 6.96
C ILE A 5 -10.36 13.25 8.07
N ILE A 6 -10.25 11.99 8.47
CA ILE A 6 -9.20 11.52 9.38
C ILE A 6 -8.23 10.66 8.58
N ASP A 7 -6.99 11.11 8.42
CA ASP A 7 -5.95 10.40 7.64
C ASP A 7 -4.60 10.32 8.35
N THR A 8 -4.59 10.54 9.68
CA THR A 8 -3.43 10.35 10.55
C THR A 8 -3.76 9.42 11.71
N ILE A 9 -2.78 8.65 12.18
CA ILE A 9 -2.95 7.75 13.33
C ILE A 9 -3.37 8.53 14.57
N ALA A 10 -2.75 9.69 14.84
CA ALA A 10 -3.12 10.56 15.96
C ALA A 10 -4.58 11.03 15.87
N GLY A 11 -5.06 11.42 14.67
CA GLY A 11 -6.47 11.76 14.47
C GLY A 11 -7.42 10.58 14.69
N PHE A 12 -7.01 9.36 14.31
CA PHE A 12 -7.80 8.16 14.55
C PHE A 12 -7.79 7.73 16.02
N GLU A 13 -6.69 7.96 16.74
CA GLU A 13 -6.62 7.76 18.19
C GLU A 13 -7.51 8.75 18.94
N ALA A 14 -7.56 10.02 18.51
CA ALA A 14 -8.36 11.06 19.13
C ALA A 14 -9.87 10.78 19.10
N VAL A 15 -10.36 10.01 18.12
CA VAL A 15 -11.79 9.67 18.01
C VAL A 15 -12.15 8.31 18.60
N ARG A 16 -11.23 7.63 19.30
CA ARG A 16 -11.45 6.25 19.80
C ARG A 16 -12.74 6.11 20.60
N GLU A 17 -12.96 6.97 21.60
CA GLU A 17 -14.14 6.87 22.47
C GLU A 17 -15.44 7.01 21.67
N ASN A 18 -15.51 7.99 20.76
CA ASN A 18 -16.66 8.19 19.90
C ASN A 18 -16.83 7.04 18.89
N TRP A 19 -15.74 6.50 18.35
CA TRP A 19 -15.76 5.33 17.47
C TRP A 19 -16.37 4.12 18.18
N ASP A 20 -15.91 3.83 19.41
CA ASP A 20 -16.41 2.71 20.21
C ASP A 20 -17.90 2.86 20.52
N GLN A 21 -18.40 4.08 20.76
CA GLN A 21 -19.84 4.35 20.91
C GLN A 21 -20.63 4.04 19.62
N VAL A 22 -20.22 4.61 18.48
CA VAL A 22 -20.90 4.36 17.19
C VAL A 22 -20.83 2.87 16.82
N PHE A 23 -19.69 2.22 17.09
CA PHE A 23 -19.51 0.79 16.87
C PHE A 23 -20.48 -0.04 17.71
N LEU A 24 -20.66 0.29 19.00
CA LEU A 24 -21.59 -0.42 19.89
C LEU A 24 -23.05 -0.22 19.45
N GLU A 25 -23.42 1.01 19.09
CA GLU A 25 -24.78 1.39 18.68
C GLU A 25 -25.20 0.84 17.30
N ASP A 26 -24.26 0.63 16.37
CA ASP A 26 -24.55 0.05 15.05
C ASP A 26 -24.81 -1.47 15.18
N PRO A 27 -26.04 -1.98 14.95
CA PRO A 27 -26.34 -3.41 15.10
C PRO A 27 -25.61 -4.31 14.10
N ASP A 28 -25.17 -3.77 12.97
CA ASP A 28 -24.51 -4.51 11.90
C ASP A 28 -22.97 -4.40 11.95
N ALA A 29 -22.42 -3.53 12.81
CA ALA A 29 -20.97 -3.42 12.99
C ALA A 29 -20.34 -4.75 13.43
N GLN A 30 -19.20 -5.09 12.83
CA GLN A 30 -18.46 -6.33 13.05
C GLN A 30 -17.01 -6.05 13.46
N HIS A 31 -16.35 -7.00 14.11
CA HIS A 31 -14.97 -6.89 14.62
C HIS A 31 -13.96 -6.18 13.69
N PHE A 32 -14.02 -6.43 12.38
CA PHE A 32 -13.09 -5.82 11.40
C PHE A 32 -13.27 -4.30 11.21
N LEU A 33 -14.35 -3.72 11.77
CA LEU A 33 -14.57 -2.29 11.89
C LEU A 33 -14.37 -1.78 13.33
N SER A 34 -13.97 -2.66 14.28
CA SER A 34 -13.60 -2.23 15.62
C SER A 34 -12.34 -1.37 15.56
N TRP A 35 -12.22 -0.43 16.50
CA TRP A 35 -11.03 0.41 16.57
C TRP A 35 -9.76 -0.42 16.80
N ILE A 36 -9.85 -1.46 17.64
CA ILE A 36 -8.73 -2.34 18.01
C ILE A 36 -8.14 -3.01 16.77
N TRP A 37 -8.98 -3.58 15.92
CA TRP A 37 -8.52 -4.24 14.71
C TRP A 37 -8.02 -3.23 13.67
N LEU A 38 -8.82 -2.18 13.42
CA LEU A 38 -8.57 -1.25 12.34
C LEU A 38 -7.32 -0.41 12.59
N LYS A 39 -7.00 -0.04 13.83
CA LYS A 39 -5.77 0.71 14.15
C LYS A 39 -4.52 -0.07 13.74
N ASN A 40 -4.43 -1.33 14.12
CA ASN A 40 -3.28 -2.18 13.78
C ASN A 40 -3.20 -2.38 12.26
N TYR A 41 -4.32 -2.63 11.60
CA TYR A 41 -4.40 -2.73 10.15
C TYR A 41 -3.90 -1.45 9.44
N LEU A 42 -4.38 -0.27 9.86
CA LEU A 42 -4.05 1.01 9.23
C LEU A 42 -2.61 1.45 9.50
N SER A 43 -2.05 1.13 10.67
CA SER A 43 -0.67 1.48 11.04
C SER A 43 0.39 0.96 10.05
N ARG A 44 0.09 -0.15 9.36
CA ARG A 44 0.98 -0.80 8.38
C ARG A 44 0.64 -0.43 6.93
N ARG A 45 -0.20 0.58 6.71
CA ARG A 45 -0.67 0.96 5.37
C ARG A 45 -0.53 2.47 5.18
N ARG A 46 -0.38 2.86 3.92
CA ARG A 46 -0.32 4.28 3.52
C ARG A 46 -1.57 4.65 2.74
N ARG A 47 -1.82 5.96 2.63
CA ARG A 47 -2.93 6.55 1.84
C ARG A 47 -4.31 6.00 2.21
N TRP A 48 -4.49 5.73 3.50
CA TRP A 48 -5.81 5.48 4.07
C TRP A 48 -6.42 6.80 4.52
N PHE A 49 -7.74 6.85 4.59
CA PHE A 49 -8.49 7.98 5.12
C PHE A 49 -9.85 7.48 5.60
N ILE A 50 -10.41 8.13 6.60
CA ILE A 50 -11.72 7.81 7.17
C ILE A 50 -12.61 9.01 6.95
N LEU A 51 -13.80 8.78 6.39
CA LEU A 51 -14.85 9.79 6.34
C LEU A 51 -15.61 9.73 7.67
N ALA A 52 -15.54 10.80 8.46
CA ALA A 52 -16.23 10.91 9.73
C ALA A 52 -17.41 11.88 9.57
N LEU A 53 -18.63 11.37 9.71
CA LEU A 53 -19.86 12.14 9.57
C LEU A 53 -20.31 12.68 10.92
N ARG A 54 -20.67 13.96 10.97
CA ARG A 54 -21.33 14.58 12.12
C ARG A 54 -22.34 15.62 11.68
N GLU A 55 -23.11 16.13 12.63
CA GLU A 55 -23.95 17.30 12.41
C GLU A 55 -23.11 18.55 12.10
N ARG A 56 -23.77 19.63 11.68
CA ARG A 56 -23.04 20.85 11.27
C ARG A 56 -22.40 21.57 12.45
N ASP A 57 -22.94 21.40 13.65
CA ASP A 57 -22.34 21.90 14.89
C ASP A 57 -20.91 21.32 15.05
N PRO A 58 -19.86 22.16 15.09
CA PRO A 58 -18.47 21.78 15.36
C PRO A 58 -18.27 20.81 16.52
N GLU A 59 -19.06 20.96 17.59
CA GLU A 59 -18.91 20.20 18.83
C GLU A 59 -19.76 18.92 18.85
N ALA A 60 -20.62 18.70 17.84
CA ALA A 60 -21.43 17.49 17.77
C ALA A 60 -20.54 16.25 17.57
N PRO A 61 -20.81 15.14 18.29
CA PRO A 61 -20.06 13.91 18.11
C PRO A 61 -20.27 13.35 16.70
N TYR A 62 -19.30 12.59 16.23
CA TYR A 62 -19.44 11.79 15.02
C TYR A 62 -20.49 10.70 15.21
N VAL A 63 -21.26 10.48 14.14
CA VAL A 63 -22.39 9.54 14.09
C VAL A 63 -22.17 8.43 13.08
N ALA A 64 -21.16 8.55 12.21
CA ALA A 64 -20.77 7.50 11.27
C ALA A 64 -19.29 7.61 10.88
N PHE A 65 -18.68 6.47 10.57
CA PHE A 65 -17.29 6.39 10.10
C PHE A 65 -17.14 5.42 8.94
N PHE A 66 -16.57 5.88 7.83
CA PHE A 66 -16.28 5.06 6.65
C PHE A 66 -14.78 5.00 6.36
N PRO A 67 -14.09 3.93 6.80
CA PRO A 67 -12.66 3.78 6.58
C PRO A 67 -12.36 3.28 5.17
N LEU A 68 -11.48 4.00 4.45
CA LEU A 68 -11.17 3.81 3.05
C LEU A 68 -9.66 3.84 2.80
N ARG A 69 -9.24 3.33 1.63
CA ARG A 69 -7.86 3.42 1.16
C ARG A 69 -7.80 3.75 -0.32
N LEU A 70 -6.78 4.51 -0.69
CA LEU A 70 -6.44 4.76 -2.09
C LEU A 70 -5.30 3.84 -2.53
N ILE A 71 -5.52 3.13 -3.62
CA ILE A 71 -4.48 2.38 -4.34
C ILE A 71 -4.32 3.04 -5.71
N THR A 72 -3.08 3.30 -6.11
CA THR A 72 -2.77 3.86 -7.42
C THR A 72 -2.01 2.81 -8.22
N HIS A 73 -2.48 2.54 -9.43
CA HIS A 73 -1.95 1.52 -10.32
C HIS A 73 -1.36 2.18 -11.57
N LEU A 74 -0.31 1.56 -12.12
CA LEU A 74 0.19 1.89 -13.45
C LEU A 74 -0.45 0.94 -14.47
N ASN A 75 -1.09 1.48 -15.50
CA ASN A 75 -1.47 0.70 -16.66
C ASN A 75 -0.24 0.49 -17.55
N GLU A 76 0.32 -0.71 -17.54
CA GLU A 76 1.55 -1.02 -18.28
C GLU A 76 1.45 -0.80 -19.80
N LYS A 77 0.24 -0.86 -20.37
CA LYS A 77 0.03 -0.66 -21.81
C LYS A 77 0.02 0.81 -22.19
N THR A 78 -0.65 1.65 -21.41
CA THR A 78 -0.80 3.09 -21.73
C THR A 78 0.24 3.96 -21.03
N GLY A 79 0.91 3.46 -19.99
CA GLY A 79 1.79 4.24 -19.12
C GLY A 79 1.05 5.20 -18.18
N LEU A 80 -0.29 5.21 -18.21
CA LEU A 80 -1.10 6.09 -17.37
C LEU A 80 -1.33 5.46 -16.00
N PHE A 81 -1.22 6.29 -14.97
CA PHE A 81 -1.68 5.97 -13.63
C PHE A 81 -3.19 6.15 -13.50
N TYR A 82 -3.81 5.26 -12.74
CA TYR A 82 -5.22 5.35 -12.36
C TYR A 82 -5.39 5.01 -10.88
N ASP A 83 -6.45 5.55 -10.29
CA ASP A 83 -6.72 5.47 -8.86
C ASP A 83 -7.92 4.57 -8.56
N GLU A 84 -7.78 3.79 -7.50
CA GLU A 84 -8.78 2.88 -6.98
C GLU A 84 -9.04 3.20 -5.51
N ILE A 85 -10.30 3.49 -5.15
CA ILE A 85 -10.72 3.59 -3.76
C ILE A 85 -11.28 2.23 -3.34
N ILE A 86 -10.76 1.69 -2.25
CA ILE A 86 -11.24 0.45 -1.62
C ILE A 86 -11.63 0.73 -0.17
N MET A 87 -12.49 -0.13 0.38
CA MET A 87 -12.75 -0.11 1.82
C MET A 87 -11.50 -0.55 2.60
N ALA A 88 -11.22 0.13 3.71
CA ALA A 88 -10.15 -0.30 4.59
C ALA A 88 -10.50 -1.67 5.18
N GLY A 89 -9.49 -2.52 5.27
CA GLY A 89 -9.61 -3.91 5.70
C GLY A 89 -9.63 -4.92 4.56
N ASN A 90 -9.86 -4.48 3.32
CA ASN A 90 -9.85 -5.36 2.17
C ASN A 90 -8.53 -6.19 2.08
N PHE A 91 -8.66 -7.43 1.61
CA PHE A 91 -7.68 -8.53 1.62
C PHE A 91 -7.34 -9.17 2.97
N ALA A 92 -7.74 -8.58 4.10
CA ALA A 92 -7.47 -9.12 5.45
C ALA A 92 -8.74 -9.36 6.28
N ALA A 93 -9.76 -8.53 6.07
CA ALA A 93 -11.07 -8.62 6.71
C ALA A 93 -12.06 -9.43 5.88
N ASP A 94 -12.93 -10.15 6.58
CA ASP A 94 -14.06 -10.84 5.99
C ASP A 94 -15.29 -9.93 5.84
N TYR A 95 -15.35 -8.87 6.64
CA TYR A 95 -16.40 -7.85 6.58
C TYR A 95 -15.77 -6.47 6.51
N THR A 96 -16.22 -5.66 5.57
CA THR A 96 -15.84 -4.25 5.50
C THR A 96 -17.09 -3.39 5.28
N GLY A 97 -16.94 -2.07 5.32
CA GLY A 97 -18.06 -1.14 5.25
C GLY A 97 -17.80 0.10 6.06
N PHE A 98 -18.89 0.66 6.58
CA PHE A 98 -18.87 1.76 7.54
C PHE A 98 -19.70 1.39 8.76
N ILE A 99 -19.41 2.05 9.88
CA ILE A 99 -20.25 2.02 11.07
C ILE A 99 -21.08 3.29 11.15
N VAL A 100 -22.30 3.20 11.66
CA VAL A 100 -23.22 4.33 11.76
C VAL A 100 -24.28 4.11 12.84
N ARG A 101 -24.62 5.19 13.54
CA ARG A 101 -25.81 5.23 14.40
C ARG A 101 -27.06 5.01 13.55
N PRO A 102 -27.96 4.08 13.88
CA PRO A 102 -29.08 3.70 13.00
C PRO A 102 -29.91 4.88 12.45
N ASP A 103 -30.18 5.89 13.28
CA ASP A 103 -30.96 7.08 12.89
C ASP A 103 -30.28 7.96 11.82
N TYR A 104 -28.97 7.77 11.62
CA TYR A 104 -28.16 8.52 10.66
C TYR A 104 -27.81 7.70 9.40
N GLU A 105 -28.32 6.48 9.23
CA GLU A 105 -28.03 5.61 8.07
C GLU A 105 -28.20 6.34 6.73
N HIS A 106 -29.35 6.99 6.52
CA HIS A 106 -29.64 7.73 5.29
C HIS A 106 -28.67 8.91 5.08
N HIS A 107 -28.38 9.64 6.15
CA HIS A 107 -27.47 10.77 6.16
C HIS A 107 -26.02 10.37 5.85
N ALA A 108 -25.58 9.23 6.38
CA ALA A 108 -24.25 8.67 6.14
C ALA A 108 -24.09 8.23 4.68
N ILE A 109 -25.05 7.48 4.14
CA ILE A 109 -25.03 7.08 2.73
C ILE A 109 -24.96 8.32 1.82
N ALA A 110 -25.86 9.29 2.02
CA ALA A 110 -25.91 10.49 1.19
C ALA A 110 -24.61 11.31 1.29
N GLY A 111 -24.08 11.50 2.52
CA GLY A 111 -22.84 12.22 2.75
C GLY A 111 -21.65 11.51 2.11
N PHE A 112 -21.43 10.24 2.42
CA PHE A 112 -20.28 9.49 1.92
C PHE A 112 -20.30 9.36 0.40
N ALA A 113 -21.45 9.07 -0.21
CA ALA A 113 -21.58 9.01 -1.66
C ALA A 113 -21.32 10.38 -2.32
N SER A 114 -21.84 11.47 -1.74
CA SER A 114 -21.57 12.83 -2.21
C SER A 114 -20.08 13.14 -2.17
N PHE A 115 -19.39 12.82 -1.07
CA PHE A 115 -17.94 12.99 -0.96
C PHE A 115 -17.19 12.21 -2.04
N LEU A 116 -17.52 10.92 -2.20
CA LEU A 116 -16.86 10.01 -3.14
C LEU A 116 -17.05 10.45 -4.60
N LYS A 117 -18.22 10.98 -4.97
CA LYS A 117 -18.47 11.54 -6.31
C LYS A 117 -17.57 12.73 -6.66
N HIS A 118 -17.09 13.47 -5.66
CA HIS A 118 -16.17 14.59 -5.85
C HIS A 118 -14.69 14.19 -5.73
N GLN A 119 -14.39 12.89 -5.57
CA GLN A 119 -13.01 12.39 -5.60
C GLN A 119 -12.63 11.92 -7.01
N ASN A 120 -11.34 11.99 -7.33
CA ASN A 120 -10.82 11.45 -8.59
C ASN A 120 -10.42 9.98 -8.40
N TRP A 121 -11.12 9.07 -9.08
CA TRP A 121 -10.83 7.63 -9.10
C TRP A 121 -11.40 7.02 -10.39
N THR A 122 -10.82 5.90 -10.82
CA THR A 122 -11.34 5.05 -11.92
C THR A 122 -12.23 3.96 -11.37
N ASP A 123 -11.81 3.34 -10.27
CA ASP A 123 -12.53 2.24 -9.61
C ASP A 123 -12.85 2.59 -8.15
N LEU A 124 -14.08 2.29 -7.72
CA LEU A 124 -14.48 2.28 -6.31
C LEU A 124 -15.02 0.89 -5.97
N LYS A 125 -14.33 0.19 -5.08
CA LYS A 125 -14.63 -1.18 -4.71
C LYS A 125 -15.26 -1.27 -3.33
N LEU A 126 -16.55 -1.61 -3.32
CA LEU A 126 -17.26 -2.01 -2.11
C LEU A 126 -17.28 -3.54 -2.02
N GLU A 127 -16.13 -4.13 -1.68
CA GLU A 127 -15.96 -5.59 -1.55
C GLU A 127 -16.24 -6.07 -0.13
N TYR A 128 -17.02 -7.14 0.01
CA TYR A 128 -17.43 -7.71 1.31
C TYR A 128 -18.14 -6.68 2.20
N PHE A 129 -18.95 -5.83 1.55
CA PHE A 129 -19.70 -4.76 2.17
C PHE A 129 -20.85 -5.31 3.01
N SER A 130 -20.77 -5.05 4.31
CA SER A 130 -21.74 -5.49 5.31
C SER A 130 -22.61 -4.33 5.80
N GLY A 131 -23.83 -4.65 6.21
CA GLY A 131 -24.81 -3.70 6.72
C GLY A 131 -26.24 -4.24 6.63
N PRO A 132 -27.22 -3.42 7.05
CA PRO A 132 -28.62 -3.77 7.00
C PRO A 132 -29.09 -3.89 5.54
N ALA A 133 -30.21 -4.59 5.37
CA ALA A 133 -30.88 -4.70 4.08
C ALA A 133 -31.16 -3.29 3.50
N GLY A 134 -30.85 -3.10 2.21
CA GLY A 134 -31.05 -1.81 1.53
C GLY A 134 -29.85 -0.85 1.57
N ARG A 135 -28.87 -1.04 2.46
CA ARG A 135 -27.67 -0.16 2.53
C ARG A 135 -26.93 -0.14 1.19
N ARG A 136 -26.70 -1.32 0.61
CA ARG A 136 -26.04 -1.48 -0.70
C ARG A 136 -26.83 -0.80 -1.81
N GLU A 137 -28.14 -1.04 -1.88
CA GLU A 137 -29.00 -0.52 -2.95
C GLU A 137 -28.99 1.01 -2.94
N LYS A 138 -29.08 1.63 -1.75
CA LYS A 138 -29.00 3.08 -1.58
C LYS A 138 -27.61 3.63 -1.92
N MET A 139 -26.54 2.92 -1.60
CA MET A 139 -25.18 3.29 -2.05
C MET A 139 -25.06 3.26 -3.58
N ILE A 140 -25.67 2.26 -4.24
CA ILE A 140 -25.69 2.18 -5.71
C ILE A 140 -26.46 3.33 -6.31
N GLU A 141 -27.68 3.59 -5.83
CA GLU A 141 -28.48 4.74 -6.24
C GLU A 141 -27.72 6.05 -6.09
N ALA A 142 -27.03 6.22 -4.95
CA ALA A 142 -26.31 7.44 -4.65
C ALA A 142 -24.98 7.59 -5.42
N LEU A 143 -24.36 6.52 -5.93
CA LEU A 143 -23.05 6.57 -6.60
C LEU A 143 -23.12 6.42 -8.13
N GLN A 144 -24.07 5.67 -8.66
CA GLN A 144 -24.21 5.49 -10.10
C GLN A 144 -24.59 6.81 -10.80
N GLY A 145 -24.36 6.88 -12.11
CA GLY A 145 -24.68 8.06 -12.90
C GLY A 145 -24.26 7.96 -14.37
N PRO A 146 -24.25 9.11 -15.09
CA PRO A 146 -23.83 9.14 -16.49
C PRO A 146 -22.38 8.70 -16.65
N ASP A 147 -21.46 9.11 -15.76
CA ASP A 147 -20.03 8.81 -15.87
C ASP A 147 -19.60 7.53 -15.16
N VAL A 148 -20.44 7.01 -14.26
CA VAL A 148 -20.12 5.87 -13.39
C VAL A 148 -21.13 4.75 -13.62
N MET A 149 -20.62 3.58 -14.00
CA MET A 149 -21.38 2.35 -14.02
C MET A 149 -21.08 1.51 -12.77
N PHE A 150 -21.94 0.56 -12.46
CA PHE A 150 -21.69 -0.42 -11.41
C PHE A 150 -21.86 -1.85 -11.94
N ARG A 151 -21.21 -2.79 -11.27
CA ARG A 151 -21.40 -4.22 -11.49
C ARG A 151 -21.24 -4.94 -10.15
N ASP A 152 -22.17 -5.85 -9.87
CA ASP A 152 -22.02 -6.77 -8.75
C ASP A 152 -21.18 -7.99 -9.12
N SER A 153 -20.57 -8.56 -8.10
CA SER A 153 -19.97 -9.86 -8.16
C SER A 153 -20.35 -10.70 -6.96
N SER A 154 -20.48 -12.00 -7.19
CA SER A 154 -20.50 -13.02 -6.14
C SER A 154 -19.19 -13.80 -6.29
N PRO A 155 -18.09 -13.36 -5.66
CA PRO A 155 -16.79 -14.01 -5.80
C PRO A 155 -16.86 -15.47 -5.32
N LYS A 156 -16.83 -16.39 -6.29
CA LYS A 156 -16.78 -17.84 -6.04
C LYS A 156 -15.37 -18.39 -6.21
N ASN A 157 -14.99 -19.33 -5.36
CA ASN A 157 -13.73 -20.07 -5.53
C ASN A 157 -13.91 -21.28 -6.49
N SER A 158 -12.83 -22.03 -6.72
CA SER A 158 -12.83 -23.21 -7.60
C SER A 158 -13.75 -24.35 -7.15
N GLU A 159 -14.16 -24.35 -5.88
CA GLU A 159 -15.10 -25.32 -5.29
C GLU A 159 -16.54 -24.78 -5.28
N ASN A 160 -16.82 -23.70 -6.04
CA ASN A 160 -18.11 -23.01 -6.12
C ASN A 160 -18.60 -22.45 -4.77
N ILE A 161 -17.68 -22.23 -3.82
CA ILE A 161 -17.97 -21.58 -2.53
C ILE A 161 -18.20 -20.09 -2.77
N ASP A 162 -19.36 -19.60 -2.39
CA ASP A 162 -19.77 -18.21 -2.51
C ASP A 162 -19.32 -17.40 -1.30
N ASN A 163 -18.35 -16.50 -1.49
CA ASN A 163 -17.80 -15.68 -0.42
C ASN A 163 -18.69 -14.47 -0.06
N THR A 164 -19.87 -14.36 -0.64
CA THR A 164 -20.91 -13.39 -0.22
C THR A 164 -21.89 -13.96 0.78
N ILE A 165 -21.84 -15.27 1.03
CA ILE A 165 -22.65 -15.97 2.03
C ILE A 165 -21.80 -16.22 3.27
N CYS A 166 -22.36 -15.91 4.44
CA CYS A 166 -21.68 -16.00 5.73
C CYS A 166 -22.51 -16.84 6.70
N PRO A 167 -22.14 -18.11 6.93
CA PRO A 167 -22.83 -18.98 7.88
C PRO A 167 -22.57 -18.56 9.34
N ILE A 168 -23.64 -18.37 10.13
CA ILE A 168 -23.56 -17.91 11.51
C ILE A 168 -24.44 -18.80 12.38
N VAL A 169 -23.99 -19.09 13.59
CA VAL A 169 -24.76 -19.84 14.58
C VAL A 169 -25.17 -18.90 15.72
N PRO A 170 -26.46 -18.59 15.87
CA PRO A 170 -26.97 -17.94 17.07
C PRO A 170 -26.82 -18.87 18.27
N LEU A 171 -26.22 -18.36 19.35
CA LEU A 171 -25.91 -19.12 20.55
C LEU A 171 -27.01 -18.93 21.61
N PRO A 172 -27.72 -20.01 22.02
CA PRO A 172 -28.72 -19.95 23.08
C PRO A 172 -28.08 -19.88 24.47
N ALA A 173 -28.91 -19.96 25.51
CA ALA A 173 -28.47 -19.80 26.90
C ALA A 173 -27.65 -20.99 27.43
N SER A 174 -27.86 -22.21 26.89
CA SER A 174 -27.13 -23.40 27.31
C SER A 174 -26.64 -24.24 26.12
N PHE A 175 -25.60 -25.04 26.35
CA PHE A 175 -25.07 -25.92 25.31
C PHE A 175 -26.07 -27.04 24.95
N ASP A 176 -26.87 -27.51 25.92
CA ASP A 176 -27.92 -28.49 25.65
C ASP A 176 -29.01 -27.91 24.73
N ASP A 177 -29.45 -26.67 24.99
CA ASP A 177 -30.39 -25.96 24.10
C ASP A 177 -29.83 -25.82 22.68
N TYR A 178 -28.54 -25.48 22.54
CA TYR A 178 -27.87 -25.40 21.23
C TYR A 178 -27.94 -26.74 20.50
N LEU A 179 -27.57 -27.83 21.19
CA LEU A 179 -27.59 -29.15 20.61
C LEU A 179 -29.00 -29.55 20.14
N GLU A 180 -30.03 -29.22 20.92
CA GLU A 180 -31.42 -29.59 20.62
C GLU A 180 -32.07 -28.72 19.54
N GLN A 181 -31.83 -27.41 19.57
CA GLN A 181 -32.52 -26.45 18.70
C GLN A 181 -31.83 -26.26 17.36
N ARG A 182 -30.50 -26.41 17.29
CA ARG A 182 -29.71 -26.02 16.10
C ARG A 182 -29.12 -27.21 15.35
N MET A 183 -28.85 -28.33 16.03
CA MET A 183 -28.18 -29.47 15.39
C MET A 183 -29.14 -30.61 15.04
N SER A 184 -28.86 -31.29 13.92
CA SER A 184 -29.58 -32.53 13.59
C SER A 184 -29.32 -33.61 14.66
N SER A 185 -30.29 -34.52 14.84
CA SER A 185 -30.17 -35.61 15.82
C SER A 185 -28.90 -36.44 15.63
N GLN A 186 -28.54 -36.75 14.38
CA GLN A 186 -27.34 -37.53 14.04
C GLN A 186 -26.04 -36.78 14.40
N THR A 187 -25.92 -35.50 14.02
CA THR A 187 -24.70 -34.71 14.30
C THR A 187 -24.56 -34.44 15.79
N ARG A 188 -25.66 -34.13 16.50
CA ARG A 188 -25.70 -33.98 17.96
C ARG A 188 -25.20 -35.23 18.68
N GLN A 189 -25.73 -36.41 18.34
CA GLN A 189 -25.30 -37.68 18.96
C GLN A 189 -23.81 -37.94 18.71
N LYS A 190 -23.33 -37.68 17.49
CA LYS A 190 -21.92 -37.83 17.13
C LYS A 190 -21.03 -36.88 17.92
N LEU A 191 -21.40 -35.61 18.04
CA LEU A 191 -20.65 -34.61 18.81
C LEU A 191 -20.59 -34.98 20.30
N ARG A 192 -21.74 -35.31 20.93
CA ARG A 192 -21.78 -35.79 22.33
C ARG A 192 -20.89 -37.00 22.57
N ARG A 193 -20.87 -37.95 21.64
CA ARG A 193 -20.01 -39.15 21.74
C ARG A 193 -18.53 -38.78 21.65
N PHE A 194 -18.17 -37.92 20.72
CA PHE A 194 -16.76 -37.52 20.55
C PHE A 194 -16.27 -36.65 21.71
N LEU A 195 -17.07 -35.69 22.20
CA LEU A 195 -16.72 -34.89 23.38
C LEU A 195 -16.50 -35.78 24.60
N ARG A 196 -17.42 -36.71 24.91
CA ARG A 196 -17.24 -37.67 26.00
C ARG A 196 -15.99 -38.53 25.86
N LYS A 197 -15.64 -38.93 24.63
CA LYS A 197 -14.40 -39.68 24.39
C LYS A 197 -13.16 -38.81 24.67
N VAL A 198 -13.15 -37.57 24.19
CA VAL A 198 -12.03 -36.64 24.37
C VAL A 198 -11.86 -36.24 25.85
N GLU A 199 -12.95 -36.15 26.60
CA GLU A 199 -12.96 -35.77 28.02
C GLU A 199 -12.69 -36.94 28.97
N GLY A 200 -12.96 -38.17 28.54
CA GLY A 200 -12.83 -39.38 29.35
C GLY A 200 -11.56 -40.19 29.11
N ASP A 201 -10.67 -39.73 28.22
CA ASP A 201 -9.44 -40.43 27.86
C ASP A 201 -8.27 -39.44 27.81
N ASP A 202 -7.36 -39.56 28.78
CA ASP A 202 -6.24 -38.64 29.02
C ASP A 202 -5.26 -38.53 27.84
N VAL A 203 -5.31 -39.46 26.88
CA VAL A 203 -4.52 -39.34 25.64
C VAL A 203 -4.96 -38.13 24.82
N TYR A 204 -6.22 -37.69 24.93
CA TYR A 204 -6.73 -36.52 24.24
C TYR A 204 -6.70 -35.30 25.14
N ARG A 205 -6.38 -34.14 24.56
CA ARG A 205 -6.57 -32.84 25.24
C ARG A 205 -6.82 -31.72 24.25
N ILE A 206 -7.48 -30.68 24.70
CA ILE A 206 -7.58 -29.40 23.99
C ILE A 206 -6.88 -28.35 24.85
N THR A 207 -5.86 -27.69 24.30
CA THR A 207 -5.14 -26.60 24.97
C THR A 207 -5.54 -25.27 24.37
N MET A 208 -5.53 -24.20 25.17
CA MET A 208 -5.64 -22.82 24.68
C MET A 208 -4.27 -22.17 24.66
N ALA A 209 -3.98 -21.38 23.63
CA ALA A 209 -2.75 -20.60 23.58
C ALA A 209 -2.63 -19.62 24.74
N THR A 210 -1.42 -19.54 25.26
CA THR A 210 -0.96 -18.60 26.31
C THR A 210 0.15 -17.72 25.75
N ALA A 211 0.62 -16.73 26.52
CA ALA A 211 1.74 -15.89 26.08
C ALA A 211 3.01 -16.73 25.80
N GLU A 212 3.17 -17.84 26.53
CA GLU A 212 4.30 -18.76 26.42
C GLU A 212 4.16 -19.74 25.24
N THR A 213 2.93 -20.04 24.79
CA THR A 213 2.67 -21.09 23.79
C THR A 213 2.13 -20.59 22.45
N VAL A 214 1.71 -19.33 22.34
CA VAL A 214 1.03 -18.81 21.15
C VAL A 214 1.83 -19.02 19.86
N ASP A 215 3.14 -18.83 19.90
CA ASP A 215 3.98 -19.01 18.71
C ASP A 215 3.98 -20.46 18.23
N ARG A 216 4.16 -21.41 19.16
CA ARG A 216 4.07 -22.86 18.89
C ARG A 216 2.69 -23.22 18.35
N ASP A 217 1.64 -22.70 18.96
CA ASP A 217 0.26 -23.06 18.62
C ASP A 217 -0.14 -22.52 17.24
N LEU A 218 0.31 -21.31 16.88
CA LEU A 218 0.21 -20.77 15.53
C LEU A 218 1.09 -21.53 14.53
N ASP A 219 2.28 -22.00 14.93
CA ASP A 219 3.11 -22.82 14.04
C ASP A 219 2.42 -24.13 13.70
N ILE A 220 1.80 -24.79 14.67
CA ILE A 220 0.97 -25.98 14.45
C ILE A 220 -0.14 -25.69 13.45
N LEU A 221 -0.90 -24.62 13.68
CA LEU A 221 -1.99 -24.18 12.80
C LEU A 221 -1.50 -23.98 11.36
N PHE A 222 -0.44 -23.19 11.17
CA PHE A 222 0.08 -22.87 9.85
C PHE A 222 0.79 -24.04 9.18
N ASN A 223 1.43 -24.94 9.93
CA ASN A 223 2.01 -26.17 9.38
C ASN A 223 0.92 -27.07 8.79
N LEU A 224 -0.16 -27.31 9.53
CA LEU A 224 -1.30 -28.09 9.05
C LEU A 224 -2.01 -27.39 7.87
N TRP A 225 -2.16 -26.07 7.93
CA TRP A 225 -2.74 -25.28 6.84
C TRP A 225 -1.86 -25.35 5.58
N ARG A 226 -0.54 -25.24 5.72
CA ARG A 226 0.44 -25.32 4.63
C ARG A 226 0.35 -26.66 3.90
N ILE A 227 0.29 -27.77 4.63
CA ILE A 227 0.16 -29.12 4.06
C ILE A 227 -1.06 -29.19 3.13
N LYS A 228 -2.19 -28.63 3.57
CA LYS A 228 -3.44 -28.66 2.80
C LYS A 228 -3.42 -27.76 1.56
N TRP A 229 -2.85 -26.57 1.67
CA TRP A 229 -3.07 -25.52 0.67
C TRP A 229 -1.90 -25.26 -0.28
N SER A 230 -0.67 -25.65 0.06
CA SER A 230 0.52 -25.36 -0.78
C SER A 230 0.39 -25.92 -2.19
N ALA A 231 -0.04 -27.18 -2.31
CA ALA A 231 -0.24 -27.83 -3.61
C ALA A 231 -1.29 -27.13 -4.48
N ARG A 232 -2.27 -26.45 -3.88
CA ARG A 232 -3.37 -25.76 -4.58
C ARG A 232 -3.06 -24.30 -4.90
N LYS A 233 -2.39 -23.60 -3.99
CA LYS A 233 -2.17 -22.14 -4.07
C LYS A 233 -0.77 -21.75 -4.56
N GLY A 234 0.17 -22.69 -4.59
CA GLY A 234 1.59 -22.46 -4.82
C GLY A 234 2.32 -22.07 -3.53
N THR A 235 3.55 -22.56 -3.38
CA THR A 235 4.35 -22.39 -2.15
C THR A 235 4.58 -20.93 -1.79
N GLU A 236 5.04 -20.11 -2.74
CA GLU A 236 5.36 -18.70 -2.48
C GLU A 236 4.14 -17.89 -2.02
N ARG A 237 2.99 -18.09 -2.69
CA ARG A 237 1.73 -17.44 -2.30
C ARG A 237 1.26 -17.90 -0.92
N THR A 238 1.45 -19.18 -0.62
CA THR A 238 1.08 -19.78 0.67
C THR A 238 1.89 -19.17 1.80
N GLU A 239 3.22 -19.09 1.68
CA GLU A 239 4.07 -18.47 2.71
C GLU A 239 3.75 -16.99 2.91
N ARG A 240 3.50 -16.25 1.82
CA ARG A 240 3.11 -14.84 1.93
C ARG A 240 1.82 -14.66 2.72
N LEU A 241 0.81 -15.50 2.48
CA LEU A 241 -0.45 -15.48 3.22
C LEU A 241 -0.25 -15.85 4.69
N ILE A 242 0.60 -16.84 4.99
CA ILE A 242 0.94 -17.23 6.37
C ILE A 242 1.55 -16.05 7.11
N ILE A 243 2.56 -15.38 6.54
CA ILE A 243 3.22 -14.23 7.17
C ILE A 243 2.20 -13.14 7.51
N THR A 244 1.43 -12.68 6.53
CA THR A 244 0.47 -11.59 6.74
C THR A 244 -0.66 -11.97 7.70
N THR A 245 -1.09 -13.24 7.68
CA THR A 245 -2.14 -13.73 8.58
C THR A 245 -1.62 -13.87 10.00
N ARG A 246 -0.41 -14.40 10.19
CA ARG A 246 0.25 -14.53 11.48
C ARG A 246 0.42 -13.17 12.16
N GLU A 247 0.87 -12.16 11.42
CA GLU A 247 0.96 -10.78 11.93
C GLU A 247 -0.38 -10.27 12.47
N MET A 248 -1.46 -10.43 11.69
CA MET A 248 -2.81 -10.01 12.09
C MET A 248 -3.34 -10.80 13.30
N LEU A 249 -3.11 -12.11 13.34
CA LEU A 249 -3.51 -12.95 14.48
C LEU A 249 -2.75 -12.54 15.74
N MET A 250 -1.44 -12.29 15.65
CA MET A 250 -0.64 -11.82 16.79
C MET A 250 -1.08 -10.45 17.30
N ASP A 251 -1.51 -9.54 16.43
CA ASP A 251 -2.13 -8.29 16.88
C ASP A 251 -3.39 -8.53 17.70
N ASN A 252 -4.27 -9.44 17.24
CA ASN A 252 -5.47 -9.79 18.00
C ASN A 252 -5.10 -10.46 19.33
N PHE A 253 -4.09 -11.33 19.35
CA PHE A 253 -3.61 -11.96 20.57
C PHE A 253 -3.09 -10.94 21.59
N ASN A 254 -2.26 -10.01 21.14
CA ASN A 254 -1.70 -8.95 21.99
C ASN A 254 -2.78 -8.00 22.53
N CYS A 255 -3.91 -7.88 21.84
CA CYS A 255 -5.10 -7.16 22.32
C CYS A 255 -6.08 -8.04 23.10
N GLY A 256 -5.75 -9.30 23.38
CA GLY A 256 -6.60 -10.26 24.08
C GLY A 256 -7.78 -10.81 23.26
N ASN A 257 -7.85 -10.53 21.96
CA ASN A 257 -8.95 -10.85 21.05
C ASN A 257 -8.69 -12.08 20.17
N LEU A 258 -7.77 -12.97 20.55
CA LEU A 258 -7.53 -14.22 19.84
C LEU A 258 -7.58 -15.41 20.79
N GLU A 259 -8.35 -16.42 20.42
CA GLU A 259 -8.27 -17.76 20.99
C GLU A 259 -7.71 -18.74 19.96
N VAL A 260 -6.69 -19.51 20.35
CA VAL A 260 -6.08 -20.56 19.50
C VAL A 260 -6.19 -21.90 20.21
N PRO A 261 -7.32 -22.62 20.09
CA PRO A 261 -7.45 -23.96 20.60
C PRO A 261 -6.67 -24.96 19.73
N VAL A 262 -5.90 -25.83 20.37
CA VAL A 262 -5.19 -26.95 19.72
C VAL A 262 -5.68 -28.26 20.28
N PHE A 263 -6.09 -29.18 19.39
CA PHE A 263 -6.52 -30.52 19.74
C PHE A 263 -5.39 -31.52 19.54
N TRP A 264 -5.12 -32.33 20.56
CA TRP A 264 -3.99 -33.25 20.63
C TRP A 264 -4.42 -34.70 20.86
N HIS A 265 -3.56 -35.64 20.43
CA HIS A 265 -3.58 -37.04 20.82
C HIS A 265 -2.15 -37.46 21.20
N GLY A 266 -1.88 -37.70 22.48
CA GLY A 266 -0.52 -37.76 23.01
C GLY A 266 0.22 -36.47 22.65
N ASP A 267 1.44 -36.55 22.15
CA ASP A 267 2.19 -35.36 21.72
C ASP A 267 1.89 -34.91 20.29
N GLN A 268 0.99 -35.60 19.58
CA GLN A 268 0.64 -35.27 18.20
C GLN A 268 -0.49 -34.22 18.15
N PRO A 269 -0.27 -33.03 17.54
CA PRO A 269 -1.34 -32.10 17.27
C PRO A 269 -2.19 -32.58 16.09
N LEU A 270 -3.49 -32.71 16.30
CA LEU A 270 -4.47 -33.17 15.30
C LEU A 270 -5.18 -32.02 14.59
N GLY A 271 -5.22 -30.83 15.20
CA GLY A 271 -5.79 -29.65 14.59
C GLY A 271 -5.73 -28.42 15.48
N ALA A 272 -5.84 -27.25 14.86
CA ALA A 272 -5.94 -25.97 15.54
C ALA A 272 -6.93 -25.06 14.83
N LEU A 273 -7.57 -24.17 15.60
CA LEU A 273 -8.35 -23.05 15.07
C LEU A 273 -7.69 -21.73 15.49
N ALA A 274 -7.95 -20.66 14.75
CA ALA A 274 -7.78 -19.30 15.23
C ALA A 274 -9.15 -18.61 15.23
N ASN A 275 -9.63 -18.27 16.41
CA ASN A 275 -10.91 -17.62 16.64
C ASN A 275 -10.67 -16.19 17.12
N ILE A 276 -11.12 -15.21 16.35
CA ILE A 276 -11.11 -13.82 16.77
C ILE A 276 -12.30 -13.60 17.72
N VAL A 277 -12.05 -12.96 18.85
CA VAL A 277 -13.03 -12.75 19.91
C VAL A 277 -13.48 -11.29 19.93
N ASP A 278 -14.73 -11.05 19.57
CA ASP A 278 -15.37 -9.75 19.69
C ASP A 278 -16.21 -9.70 20.98
N ARG A 279 -15.63 -9.13 22.03
CA ARG A 279 -16.30 -9.01 23.33
C ARG A 279 -17.37 -7.92 23.35
N GLN A 280 -17.22 -6.89 22.51
CA GLN A 280 -18.18 -5.78 22.43
C GLN A 280 -19.49 -6.27 21.81
N LYS A 281 -19.41 -7.04 20.71
CA LYS A 281 -20.57 -7.63 20.04
C LYS A 281 -20.93 -9.03 20.54
N LYS A 282 -20.18 -9.57 21.50
CA LYS A 282 -20.35 -10.93 22.03
C LYS A 282 -20.37 -11.98 20.91
N ALA A 283 -19.43 -11.87 19.97
CA ALA A 283 -19.27 -12.78 18.85
C ALA A 283 -17.92 -13.51 18.89
N ILE A 284 -17.91 -14.77 18.48
CA ILE A 284 -16.70 -15.54 18.16
C ILE A 284 -16.62 -15.68 16.64
N LEU A 285 -15.54 -15.21 16.03
CA LEU A 285 -15.34 -15.23 14.59
C LEU A 285 -14.28 -16.27 14.24
N PHE A 286 -14.71 -17.37 13.64
CA PHE A 286 -13.82 -18.43 13.18
C PHE A 286 -13.04 -17.97 11.94
N TYR A 287 -11.76 -17.62 12.14
CA TYR A 287 -10.95 -17.03 11.07
C TYR A 287 -10.28 -18.07 10.17
N ILE A 288 -9.56 -19.02 10.76
CA ILE A 288 -8.82 -20.03 9.99
C ILE A 288 -8.63 -21.33 10.79
N THR A 289 -8.48 -22.45 10.08
CA THR A 289 -8.21 -23.77 10.65
C THR A 289 -7.10 -24.49 9.92
N GLY A 290 -6.33 -25.28 10.66
CA GLY A 290 -5.44 -26.32 10.16
C GLY A 290 -5.79 -27.63 10.86
N ARG A 291 -5.86 -28.74 10.13
CA ARG A 291 -6.10 -30.06 10.71
C ARG A 291 -5.31 -31.14 10.00
N ASP A 292 -5.02 -32.21 10.71
CA ASP A 292 -4.53 -33.44 10.11
C ASP A 292 -5.64 -34.02 9.20
N GLU A 293 -5.36 -34.14 7.91
CA GLU A 293 -6.30 -34.66 6.93
C GLU A 293 -6.37 -36.19 6.95
N ASN A 294 -5.38 -36.87 7.54
CA ASN A 294 -5.32 -38.32 7.67
C ASN A 294 -6.10 -38.82 8.90
N TRP A 295 -6.22 -38.00 9.95
CA TRP A 295 -6.97 -38.35 11.15
C TRP A 295 -8.48 -38.17 10.99
N LYS A 296 -9.27 -39.23 11.21
CA LYS A 296 -10.73 -39.20 11.00
C LYS A 296 -11.58 -39.27 12.28
N THR A 297 -11.13 -39.96 13.33
CA THR A 297 -11.96 -40.27 14.51
C THR A 297 -11.16 -40.17 15.82
N PRO A 298 -11.57 -39.34 16.79
CA PRO A 298 -12.62 -38.32 16.67
C PRO A 298 -12.22 -37.26 15.63
N SER A 299 -13.20 -36.68 14.94
CA SER A 299 -12.94 -35.69 13.88
C SER A 299 -12.41 -34.39 14.50
N PRO A 300 -11.18 -33.93 14.16
CA PRO A 300 -10.58 -32.74 14.77
C PRO A 300 -11.44 -31.49 14.57
N GLY A 301 -11.97 -31.29 13.35
CA GLY A 301 -12.82 -30.14 13.04
C GLY A 301 -14.14 -30.16 13.82
N LEU A 302 -14.81 -31.32 13.92
CA LEU A 302 -16.07 -31.42 14.66
C LEU A 302 -15.87 -31.18 16.16
N ILE A 303 -14.79 -31.72 16.72
CA ILE A 303 -14.42 -31.52 18.13
C ILE A 303 -14.08 -30.07 18.42
N LEU A 304 -13.17 -29.46 17.65
CA LEU A 304 -12.73 -28.10 17.91
C LEU A 304 -13.87 -27.10 17.81
N HIS A 305 -14.69 -27.15 16.76
CA HIS A 305 -15.85 -26.26 16.64
C HIS A 305 -16.88 -26.51 17.74
N GLY A 306 -17.20 -27.78 18.05
CA GLY A 306 -18.15 -28.09 19.12
C GLY A 306 -17.67 -27.63 20.49
N TYR A 307 -16.38 -27.80 20.79
CA TYR A 307 -15.74 -27.30 22.00
C TYR A 307 -15.77 -25.77 22.08
N CYS A 308 -15.44 -25.08 20.98
CA CYS A 308 -15.47 -23.61 20.95
C CYS A 308 -16.88 -23.05 21.10
N ILE A 309 -17.88 -23.67 20.46
CA ILE A 309 -19.29 -23.26 20.59
C ILE A 309 -19.77 -23.46 22.04
N ARG A 310 -19.47 -24.61 22.66
CA ARG A 310 -19.79 -24.84 24.07
C ARG A 310 -19.18 -23.77 24.97
N ARG A 311 -17.88 -23.53 24.82
CA ARG A 311 -17.15 -22.52 25.59
C ARG A 311 -17.73 -21.12 25.35
N ALA A 312 -18.05 -20.76 24.12
CA ALA A 312 -18.64 -19.47 23.78
C ALA A 312 -19.98 -19.25 24.53
N ILE A 313 -20.84 -20.28 24.55
CA ILE A 313 -22.10 -20.26 25.31
C ILE A 313 -21.83 -20.09 26.81
N GLU A 314 -20.92 -20.88 27.38
CA GLU A 314 -20.53 -20.81 28.80
C GLU A 314 -20.03 -19.40 29.20
N HIS A 315 -19.38 -18.69 28.28
CA HIS A 315 -18.88 -17.33 28.50
C HIS A 315 -19.88 -16.24 28.07
N GLY A 316 -21.12 -16.60 27.73
CA GLY A 316 -22.20 -15.67 27.44
C GLY A 316 -22.11 -14.98 26.07
N PHE A 317 -21.33 -15.52 25.14
CA PHE A 317 -21.33 -15.08 23.74
C PHE A 317 -22.67 -15.41 23.07
N LYS A 318 -23.02 -14.63 22.05
CA LYS A 318 -24.32 -14.67 21.37
C LYS A 318 -24.25 -15.21 19.96
N THR A 319 -23.08 -15.17 19.33
CA THR A 319 -22.91 -15.67 17.97
C THR A 319 -21.58 -16.39 17.81
N TYR A 320 -21.62 -17.48 17.04
CA TYR A 320 -20.43 -18.13 16.49
C TYR A 320 -20.48 -17.99 14.98
N ASP A 321 -19.61 -17.15 14.44
CA ASP A 321 -19.57 -16.72 13.06
C ASP A 321 -18.52 -17.53 12.29
N PHE A 322 -18.92 -18.26 11.25
CA PHE A 322 -18.00 -19.00 10.39
C PHE A 322 -17.38 -18.16 9.28
N LEU A 323 -17.64 -16.85 9.29
CA LEU A 323 -17.19 -15.88 8.31
C LEU A 323 -17.64 -16.23 6.89
N ARG A 324 -16.94 -15.75 5.86
CA ARG A 324 -17.36 -15.92 4.47
C ARG A 324 -17.23 -17.37 4.02
N GLY A 325 -18.06 -17.71 3.04
CA GLY A 325 -18.06 -19.00 2.37
C GLY A 325 -19.14 -19.93 2.91
N ASN A 326 -19.90 -20.51 2.00
CA ASN A 326 -20.93 -21.51 2.26
C ASN A 326 -20.38 -22.95 2.22
N GLU A 327 -19.22 -23.22 2.82
CA GLU A 327 -18.70 -24.59 2.89
C GLU A 327 -19.71 -25.52 3.60
N PRO A 328 -20.07 -26.69 3.00
CA PRO A 328 -21.14 -27.55 3.52
C PRO A 328 -20.99 -27.97 4.99
N TYR A 329 -19.75 -28.10 5.48
CA TYR A 329 -19.52 -28.53 6.86
C TYR A 329 -19.98 -27.50 7.90
N LYS A 330 -20.01 -26.20 7.55
CA LYS A 330 -20.41 -25.11 8.45
C LYS A 330 -21.89 -25.27 8.88
N TYR A 331 -22.74 -25.69 7.95
CA TYR A 331 -24.16 -25.92 8.18
C TYR A 331 -24.46 -27.11 9.10
N MET A 332 -23.51 -28.04 9.28
CA MET A 332 -23.68 -29.13 10.24
C MET A 332 -23.77 -28.65 11.70
N PHE A 333 -23.37 -27.40 11.96
CA PHE A 333 -23.46 -26.73 13.27
C PHE A 333 -24.75 -25.90 13.41
N GLY A 334 -25.73 -26.05 12.51
CA GLY A 334 -27.00 -25.32 12.60
C GLY A 334 -26.89 -23.85 12.23
N ALA A 335 -25.98 -23.53 11.30
CA ALA A 335 -25.73 -22.17 10.85
C ALA A 335 -26.85 -21.66 9.93
N GLU A 336 -27.23 -20.40 10.11
CA GLU A 336 -28.08 -19.60 9.22
C GLU A 336 -27.22 -18.69 8.33
N GLU A 337 -27.76 -18.28 7.18
CA GLU A 337 -27.02 -17.46 6.22
C GLU A 337 -27.26 -15.97 6.45
N ARG A 338 -26.16 -15.22 6.62
CA ARG A 338 -26.13 -13.76 6.40
C ARG A 338 -25.46 -13.47 5.06
N ARG A 339 -25.95 -12.45 4.35
CA ARG A 339 -25.36 -12.03 3.07
C ARG A 339 -24.62 -10.71 3.20
N ILE A 340 -23.49 -10.63 2.53
CA ILE A 340 -22.73 -9.41 2.27
C ILE A 340 -22.66 -9.17 0.76
N SER A 341 -22.16 -8.02 0.33
CA SER A 341 -22.14 -7.67 -1.10
C SER A 341 -20.74 -7.34 -1.60
N CYS A 342 -20.52 -7.55 -2.89
CA CYS A 342 -19.34 -7.05 -3.60
C CYS A 342 -19.80 -6.26 -4.82
N THR A 343 -19.62 -4.95 -4.77
CA THR A 343 -20.03 -4.04 -5.85
C THR A 343 -18.82 -3.23 -6.30
N LEU A 344 -18.53 -3.31 -7.60
CA LEU A 344 -17.55 -2.47 -8.27
C LEU A 344 -18.28 -1.30 -8.93
N PHE A 345 -17.89 -0.09 -8.58
CA PHE A 345 -18.18 1.11 -9.36
C PHE A 345 -16.98 1.43 -10.24
N ARG A 346 -17.22 1.77 -11.49
CA ARG A 346 -16.17 2.07 -12.47
C ARG A 346 -16.58 3.24 -13.35
N THR A 347 -15.63 4.12 -13.65
CA THR A 347 -15.82 5.17 -14.66
C THR A 347 -15.98 4.56 -16.04
N ARG A 348 -16.97 5.05 -16.80
CA ARG A 348 -17.29 4.47 -18.12
C ARG A 348 -16.16 4.65 -19.13
N ASN A 349 -15.41 5.75 -19.03
CA ASN A 349 -14.27 6.02 -19.89
C ASN A 349 -12.97 5.30 -19.45
N GLY A 350 -12.99 4.58 -18.32
CA GLY A 350 -11.82 3.88 -17.76
C GLY A 350 -10.70 4.80 -17.26
N GLN A 351 -10.96 6.11 -17.13
CA GLN A 351 -10.02 7.10 -16.60
C GLN A 351 -10.51 7.61 -15.24
N ASN A 352 -9.62 8.22 -14.46
CA ASN A 352 -10.03 8.86 -13.22
C ASN A 352 -11.14 9.89 -13.50
N LEU A 353 -12.11 10.00 -12.58
CA LEU A 353 -13.07 11.10 -12.60
C LEU A 353 -12.35 12.46 -12.74
N HIS A 354 -12.97 13.36 -13.49
CA HIS A 354 -12.43 14.67 -13.87
C HIS A 354 -11.12 14.64 -14.69
N GLY A 355 -10.66 13.46 -15.13
CA GLY A 355 -9.49 13.32 -16.02
C GLY A 355 -8.13 13.55 -15.36
N VAL A 356 -8.09 13.65 -14.02
CA VAL A 356 -6.88 13.98 -13.25
C VAL A 356 -6.63 12.98 -12.12
N LEU A 357 -5.42 12.97 -11.57
CA LEU A 357 -5.06 12.13 -10.43
C LEU A 357 -5.83 12.55 -9.17
N ASN A 358 -6.03 11.59 -8.26
CA ASN A 358 -6.44 11.92 -6.91
C ASN A 358 -5.37 12.78 -6.22
N PRO A 359 -5.71 13.84 -5.48
CA PRO A 359 -4.72 14.63 -4.74
C PRO A 359 -3.79 13.79 -3.85
N ARG A 360 -4.31 12.69 -3.27
CA ARG A 360 -3.54 11.75 -2.44
C ARG A 360 -2.60 10.82 -3.22
N SER A 361 -2.73 10.73 -4.54
CA SER A 361 -1.85 9.94 -5.40
C SER A 361 -0.74 10.75 -6.07
N ILE A 362 -0.89 12.07 -6.19
CA ILE A 362 0.07 12.95 -6.91
C ILE A 362 1.51 12.74 -6.45
N ARG A 363 1.79 12.79 -5.14
CA ARG A 363 3.13 12.56 -4.59
C ARG A 363 3.67 11.17 -4.97
N PHE A 364 2.84 10.13 -4.84
CA PHE A 364 3.23 8.77 -5.19
C PHE A 364 3.54 8.65 -6.69
N VAL A 365 2.71 9.20 -7.56
CA VAL A 365 2.94 9.17 -9.01
C VAL A 365 4.19 9.95 -9.38
N TYR A 366 4.46 11.09 -8.74
CA TYR A 366 5.71 11.83 -8.91
C TYR A 366 6.94 11.01 -8.49
N GLU A 367 6.90 10.34 -7.33
CA GLU A 367 7.98 9.47 -6.86
C GLU A 367 8.23 8.30 -7.84
N GLN A 368 7.16 7.72 -8.41
CA GLN A 368 7.26 6.70 -9.47
C GLN A 368 7.83 7.28 -10.77
N ALA A 369 7.44 8.48 -11.17
CA ALA A 369 7.96 9.16 -12.35
C ALA A 369 9.48 9.41 -12.23
N LEU A 370 9.95 9.80 -11.05
CA LEU A 370 11.38 9.93 -10.75
C LEU A 370 12.12 8.59 -10.86
N ASP A 371 11.55 7.51 -10.33
CA ASP A 371 12.14 6.17 -10.44
C ASP A 371 12.22 5.70 -11.90
N MET A 372 11.12 5.86 -12.66
CA MET A 372 11.09 5.58 -14.10
C MET A 372 12.15 6.40 -14.85
N TYR A 373 12.30 7.69 -14.52
CA TYR A 373 13.32 8.54 -15.11
C TYR A 373 14.72 7.99 -14.81
N ARG A 374 15.03 7.67 -13.56
CA ARG A 374 16.34 7.12 -13.13
C ARG A 374 16.66 5.78 -13.78
N ASN A 375 15.66 4.92 -13.94
CA ASN A 375 15.78 3.60 -14.56
C ASN A 375 15.77 3.65 -16.11
N GLY A 376 15.74 4.85 -16.70
CA GLY A 376 15.80 5.04 -18.15
C GLY A 376 14.48 4.82 -18.90
N ALA A 377 13.38 4.56 -18.20
CA ALA A 377 12.04 4.44 -18.78
C ALA A 377 11.45 5.83 -19.14
N ARG A 378 12.15 6.56 -20.02
CA ARG A 378 11.91 7.98 -20.30
C ARG A 378 10.48 8.30 -20.75
N SER A 379 9.91 7.49 -21.64
CA SER A 379 8.54 7.73 -22.14
C SER A 379 7.47 7.57 -21.05
N LYS A 380 7.62 6.58 -20.15
CA LYS A 380 6.69 6.41 -19.02
C LYS A 380 6.85 7.53 -18.01
N ALA A 381 8.08 7.95 -17.74
CA ALA A 381 8.36 9.10 -16.86
C ALA A 381 7.70 10.39 -17.38
N GLU A 382 7.79 10.67 -18.68
CA GLU A 382 7.14 11.83 -19.30
C GLU A 382 5.63 11.81 -19.11
N ILE A 383 4.98 10.67 -19.39
CA ILE A 383 3.54 10.51 -19.20
C ILE A 383 3.17 10.77 -17.74
N ALA A 384 3.91 10.19 -16.80
CA ALA A 384 3.66 10.34 -15.37
C ALA A 384 3.86 11.79 -14.87
N PHE A 385 4.92 12.48 -15.31
CA PHE A 385 5.11 13.90 -14.99
C PHE A 385 3.99 14.77 -15.56
N ASN A 386 3.54 14.50 -16.78
CA ASN A 386 2.41 15.21 -17.36
C ASN A 386 1.11 14.96 -16.59
N GLN A 387 0.84 13.74 -16.12
CA GLN A 387 -0.31 13.48 -15.26
C GLN A 387 -0.23 14.23 -13.92
N VAL A 388 0.96 14.33 -13.33
CA VAL A 388 1.19 15.15 -12.14
C VAL A 388 0.85 16.62 -12.42
N LEU A 389 1.32 17.19 -13.53
CA LEU A 389 1.07 18.60 -13.87
C LEU A 389 -0.37 18.90 -14.28
N GLN A 390 -1.06 17.95 -14.91
CA GLN A 390 -2.50 18.08 -15.15
C GLN A 390 -3.30 18.15 -13.84
N SER A 391 -2.82 17.49 -12.79
CA SER A 391 -3.50 17.39 -11.50
C SER A 391 -3.06 18.46 -10.49
N ALA A 392 -1.80 18.92 -10.60
CA ALA A 392 -1.20 19.98 -9.81
C ALA A 392 -0.34 20.86 -10.73
N PRO A 393 -0.96 21.84 -11.43
CA PRO A 393 -0.22 22.83 -12.22
C PRO A 393 0.80 23.56 -11.35
N GLY A 394 2.01 23.80 -11.88
CA GLY A 394 3.10 24.43 -11.12
C GLY A 394 3.84 23.51 -10.15
N HIS A 395 3.65 22.18 -10.25
CA HIS A 395 4.44 21.23 -9.47
C HIS A 395 5.91 21.24 -9.96
N THR A 396 6.74 22.11 -9.36
CA THR A 396 8.12 22.41 -9.77
C THR A 396 8.97 21.16 -10.00
N GLY A 397 8.83 20.14 -9.15
CA GLY A 397 9.57 18.89 -9.29
C GLY A 397 9.25 18.10 -10.56
N ALA A 398 8.02 18.17 -11.05
CA ALA A 398 7.58 17.47 -12.26
C ALA A 398 7.93 18.25 -13.52
N GLU A 399 7.82 19.59 -13.49
CA GLU A 399 8.32 20.47 -14.54
C GLU A 399 9.84 20.31 -14.71
N PHE A 400 10.58 20.24 -13.61
CA PHE A 400 12.00 19.94 -13.65
C PHE A 400 12.29 18.56 -14.25
N GLY A 401 11.47 17.55 -13.95
CA GLY A 401 11.54 16.23 -14.58
C GLY A 401 11.36 16.28 -16.10
N LEU A 402 10.38 17.05 -16.59
CA LEU A 402 10.16 17.26 -18.03
C LEU A 402 11.30 18.05 -18.69
N ALA A 403 11.85 19.07 -18.02
CA ALA A 403 13.00 19.82 -18.52
C ALA A 403 14.25 18.93 -18.65
N ASN A 404 14.47 18.02 -17.69
CA ASN A 404 15.52 17.00 -17.80
C ASN A 404 15.30 16.05 -18.99
N LEU A 405 14.05 15.65 -19.27
CA LEU A 405 13.73 14.84 -20.45
C LEU A 405 13.98 15.58 -21.77
N LEU A 406 13.72 16.90 -21.82
CA LEU A 406 14.07 17.73 -22.98
C LEU A 406 15.58 17.76 -23.20
N PHE A 407 16.35 17.97 -22.14
CA PHE A 407 17.82 17.93 -22.18
C PHE A 407 18.33 16.58 -22.70
N ASP A 408 17.80 15.47 -22.17
CA ASP A 408 18.18 14.11 -22.57
C ASP A 408 17.88 13.80 -24.05
N ARG A 409 16.87 14.46 -24.63
CA ARG A 409 16.52 14.37 -26.06
C ARG A 409 17.36 15.28 -26.96
N GLY A 410 18.25 16.09 -26.39
CA GLY A 410 19.03 17.08 -27.12
C GLY A 410 18.24 18.33 -27.51
N LYS A 411 17.01 18.51 -26.99
CA LYS A 411 16.21 19.74 -27.16
C LYS A 411 16.70 20.83 -26.21
N LEU A 412 17.98 21.20 -26.36
CA LEU A 412 18.71 22.01 -25.39
C LEU A 412 18.14 23.43 -25.26
N THR A 413 17.66 24.04 -26.36
CA THR A 413 17.05 25.38 -26.31
C THR A 413 15.73 25.39 -25.53
N GLU A 414 14.89 24.37 -25.71
CA GLU A 414 13.64 24.21 -24.95
C GLU A 414 13.93 23.95 -23.47
N ALA A 415 14.91 23.08 -23.17
CA ALA A 415 15.36 22.80 -21.81
C ALA A 415 15.91 24.06 -21.12
N LEU A 416 16.72 24.86 -21.83
CA LEU A 416 17.27 26.12 -21.33
C LEU A 416 16.15 27.09 -20.90
N ALA A 417 15.14 27.26 -21.76
CA ALA A 417 14.00 28.12 -21.45
C ALA A 417 13.23 27.63 -20.22
N ALA A 418 12.96 26.31 -20.15
CA ALA A 418 12.28 25.71 -19.01
C ALA A 418 13.06 25.87 -17.69
N TYR A 419 14.38 25.62 -17.69
CA TYR A 419 15.20 25.78 -16.49
C TYR A 419 15.26 27.23 -16.01
N LYS A 420 15.31 28.22 -16.92
CA LYS A 420 15.31 29.64 -16.53
C LYS A 420 14.05 30.00 -15.73
N VAL A 421 12.88 29.60 -16.23
CA VAL A 421 11.60 29.83 -15.52
C VAL A 421 11.60 29.12 -14.16
N LEU A 422 12.07 27.87 -14.10
CA LEU A 422 12.08 27.09 -12.86
C LEU A 422 13.01 27.66 -11.78
N VAL A 423 14.16 28.23 -12.16
CA VAL A 423 15.10 28.86 -11.20
C VAL A 423 14.45 30.03 -10.47
N GLU A 424 13.56 30.78 -11.13
CA GLU A 424 12.89 31.93 -10.52
C GLU A 424 11.80 31.52 -9.51
N GLN A 425 11.28 30.30 -9.62
CA GLN A 425 10.14 29.82 -8.83
C GLN A 425 10.52 28.83 -7.72
N ALA A 426 11.68 28.18 -7.83
CA ALA A 426 12.08 27.12 -6.92
C ALA A 426 12.57 27.67 -5.57
N PRO A 427 12.09 27.13 -4.42
CA PRO A 427 12.60 27.48 -3.10
C PRO A 427 14.09 27.15 -2.91
N ASP A 428 14.55 26.04 -3.51
CA ASP A 428 15.97 25.70 -3.66
C ASP A 428 16.29 25.55 -5.16
N PRO A 429 16.85 26.59 -5.80
CA PRO A 429 17.14 26.56 -7.22
C PRO A 429 18.42 25.79 -7.55
N THR A 430 19.20 25.34 -6.56
CA THR A 430 20.56 24.79 -6.75
C THR A 430 20.60 23.63 -7.76
N PRO A 431 19.74 22.58 -7.65
CA PRO A 431 19.75 21.48 -8.62
C PRO A 431 19.35 21.93 -10.03
N ILE A 432 18.48 22.93 -10.14
CA ILE A 432 17.98 23.46 -11.41
C ILE A 432 19.05 24.33 -12.06
N GLN A 433 19.75 25.18 -11.29
CA GLN A 433 20.86 26.00 -11.76
C GLN A 433 22.03 25.14 -12.26
N MET A 434 22.32 24.01 -11.60
CA MET A 434 23.31 23.05 -12.09
C MET A 434 22.95 22.52 -13.48
N ARG A 435 21.67 22.17 -13.71
CA ARG A 435 21.18 21.74 -15.03
C ARG A 435 21.14 22.88 -16.05
N LEU A 436 20.81 24.09 -15.62
CA LEU A 436 20.86 25.29 -16.45
C LEU A 436 22.27 25.52 -16.98
N GLY A 437 23.28 25.50 -16.11
CA GLY A 437 24.69 25.63 -16.49
C GLY A 437 25.16 24.51 -17.42
N ASP A 438 24.75 23.26 -17.16
CA ASP A 438 25.03 22.12 -18.05
C ASP A 438 24.42 22.31 -19.44
N THR A 439 23.22 22.87 -19.51
CA THR A 439 22.53 23.17 -20.77
C THR A 439 23.20 24.32 -21.52
N GLN A 440 23.65 25.36 -20.81
CA GLN A 440 24.42 26.46 -21.39
C GLN A 440 25.76 25.98 -21.96
N LEU A 441 26.48 25.10 -21.25
CA LEU A 441 27.69 24.45 -21.76
C LEU A 441 27.43 23.69 -23.07
N ALA A 442 26.36 22.88 -23.08
CA ALA A 442 25.99 22.08 -24.26
C ALA A 442 25.56 22.95 -25.46
N LEU A 443 25.08 24.17 -25.21
CA LEU A 443 24.75 25.18 -26.23
C LEU A 443 25.92 26.12 -26.55
N HIS A 444 27.12 25.86 -26.04
CA HIS A 444 28.31 26.70 -26.21
C HIS A 444 28.18 28.14 -25.67
N GLN A 445 27.26 28.37 -24.72
CA GLN A 445 27.05 29.64 -24.02
C GLN A 445 27.97 29.74 -22.80
N TYR A 446 29.28 29.68 -23.05
CA TYR A 446 30.29 29.43 -22.01
C TYR A 446 30.35 30.51 -20.93
N ASP A 447 30.28 31.79 -21.28
CA ASP A 447 30.32 32.87 -20.29
C ASP A 447 29.09 32.85 -19.36
N GLN A 448 27.91 32.55 -19.92
CA GLN A 448 26.70 32.41 -19.11
C GLN A 448 26.77 31.18 -18.21
N ALA A 449 27.32 30.06 -18.71
CA ALA A 449 27.52 28.86 -17.90
C ALA A 449 28.47 29.13 -16.73
N ALA A 450 29.61 29.81 -16.98
CA ALA A 450 30.57 30.16 -15.94
C ALA A 450 29.93 31.02 -14.83
N GLU A 451 29.09 31.98 -15.23
CA GLU A 451 28.34 32.83 -14.31
C GLU A 451 27.27 32.05 -13.52
N THR A 452 26.51 31.17 -14.18
CA THR A 452 25.53 30.31 -13.51
C THR A 452 26.20 29.41 -12.46
N PHE A 453 27.31 28.76 -12.80
CA PHE A 453 28.05 27.92 -11.85
C PHE A 453 28.72 28.71 -10.73
N ARG A 454 29.14 29.96 -10.99
CA ARG A 454 29.64 30.86 -9.94
C ARG A 454 28.56 31.08 -8.88
N ARG A 455 27.33 31.42 -9.29
CA ARG A 455 26.20 31.63 -8.37
C ARG A 455 25.88 30.38 -7.55
N VAL A 456 25.94 29.20 -8.18
CA VAL A 456 25.76 27.94 -7.47
C VAL A 456 26.84 27.74 -6.39
N GLY A 457 28.10 28.00 -6.71
CA GLY A 457 29.21 27.90 -5.75
C GLY A 457 29.15 28.94 -4.63
N GLU A 458 28.50 30.08 -4.84
CA GLU A 458 28.26 31.08 -3.78
C GLU A 458 27.20 30.63 -2.78
N ILE A 459 26.16 29.92 -3.25
CA ILE A 459 25.11 29.35 -2.41
C ILE A 459 25.64 28.12 -1.67
N GLY A 460 26.43 27.28 -2.35
CA GLY A 460 27.03 26.06 -1.79
C GLY A 460 28.54 26.02 -2.02
N PRO A 461 29.35 26.64 -1.16
CA PRO A 461 30.82 26.63 -1.30
C PRO A 461 31.45 25.23 -1.30
N HIS A 462 30.75 24.24 -0.73
CA HIS A 462 31.19 22.85 -0.68
C HIS A 462 30.75 22.02 -1.89
N LEU A 463 29.97 22.60 -2.82
CA LEU A 463 29.54 21.91 -4.03
C LEU A 463 30.66 21.96 -5.09
N ILE A 464 31.71 21.16 -4.87
CA ILE A 464 32.93 21.14 -5.69
C ILE A 464 32.64 20.92 -7.17
N GLN A 465 31.57 20.17 -7.48
CA GLN A 465 31.09 19.98 -8.85
C GLN A 465 30.80 21.30 -9.59
N ALA A 466 30.22 22.30 -8.92
CA ALA A 466 29.89 23.58 -9.52
C ALA A 466 31.16 24.36 -9.88
N HIS A 467 32.13 24.40 -8.98
CA HIS A 467 33.43 25.02 -9.24
C HIS A 467 34.18 24.34 -10.39
N TYR A 468 34.21 23.00 -10.43
CA TYR A 468 34.81 22.27 -11.54
C TYR A 468 34.13 22.61 -12.88
N LYS A 469 32.80 22.61 -12.93
CA LYS A 469 32.05 22.97 -14.15
C LYS A 469 32.24 24.44 -14.56
N ARG A 470 32.40 25.36 -13.59
CA ARG A 470 32.79 26.76 -13.86
C ARG A 470 34.16 26.84 -14.54
N GLY A 471 35.15 26.10 -14.03
CA GLY A 471 36.49 26.05 -14.65
C GLY A 471 36.44 25.54 -16.09
N ILE A 472 35.65 24.50 -16.34
CA ILE A 472 35.42 23.98 -17.71
C ILE A 472 34.78 25.04 -18.61
N ALA A 473 33.77 25.76 -18.14
CA ALA A 473 33.14 26.84 -18.89
C ALA A 473 34.12 27.97 -19.22
N LEU A 474 34.93 28.41 -18.26
CA LEU A 474 35.95 29.44 -18.45
C LEU A 474 37.02 29.01 -19.46
N ALA A 475 37.51 27.78 -19.35
CA ALA A 475 38.48 27.22 -20.30
C ALA A 475 37.91 27.21 -21.74
N ALA A 476 36.65 26.78 -21.90
CA ALA A 476 35.97 26.77 -23.19
C ALA A 476 35.74 28.19 -23.76
N SER A 477 35.57 29.20 -22.91
CA SER A 477 35.53 30.62 -23.29
C SER A 477 36.91 31.27 -23.53
N LYS A 478 38.01 30.49 -23.49
CA LYS A 478 39.41 30.94 -23.61
C LYS A 478 39.91 31.85 -22.47
N ARG A 479 39.20 31.92 -21.35
CA ARG A 479 39.60 32.66 -20.14
C ARG A 479 40.49 31.78 -19.25
N LEU A 480 41.65 31.40 -19.80
CA LEU A 480 42.50 30.33 -19.25
C LEU A 480 43.04 30.64 -17.86
N ALA A 481 43.44 31.88 -17.59
CA ALA A 481 43.96 32.29 -16.27
C ALA A 481 42.90 32.16 -15.17
N GLU A 482 41.64 32.51 -15.47
CA GLU A 482 40.53 32.36 -14.52
C GLU A 482 40.15 30.89 -14.33
N ALA A 483 40.19 30.09 -15.40
CA ALA A 483 39.97 28.65 -15.32
C ALA A 483 41.03 27.96 -14.45
N GLU A 484 42.31 28.30 -14.63
CA GLU A 484 43.42 27.84 -13.81
C GLU A 484 43.21 28.19 -12.33
N ALA A 485 42.86 29.44 -12.02
CA ALA A 485 42.60 29.85 -10.65
C ALA A 485 41.46 29.04 -10.01
N VAL A 486 40.37 28.79 -10.74
CA VAL A 486 39.23 28.00 -10.24
C VAL A 486 39.61 26.53 -10.02
N PHE A 487 40.37 25.91 -10.93
CA PHE A 487 40.81 24.52 -10.74
C PHE A 487 41.81 24.37 -9.60
N ALA A 488 42.79 25.28 -9.50
CA ALA A 488 43.76 25.28 -8.41
C ALA A 488 43.10 25.44 -7.03
N ALA A 489 42.04 26.25 -6.94
CA ALA A 489 41.31 26.44 -5.69
C ALA A 489 40.58 25.19 -5.18
N ILE A 490 40.31 24.20 -6.05
CA ILE A 490 39.51 23.02 -5.69
C ILE A 490 40.25 21.69 -5.81
N GLN A 491 41.49 21.66 -6.33
CA GLN A 491 42.22 20.41 -6.55
C GLN A 491 42.62 19.70 -5.24
N ASP A 492 42.86 20.48 -4.18
CA ASP A 492 43.38 20.01 -2.89
C ASP A 492 42.32 20.07 -1.78
N VAL A 493 41.03 20.02 -2.13
CA VAL A 493 39.95 20.04 -1.13
C VAL A 493 39.97 18.78 -0.29
N HIS A 494 40.02 18.96 1.03
CA HIS A 494 39.74 17.91 1.99
C HIS A 494 38.22 17.81 2.21
N SER A 495 37.65 16.67 1.84
CA SER A 495 36.23 16.36 2.01
C SER A 495 36.04 14.88 2.28
N ASP A 496 35.09 14.55 3.16
CA ASP A 496 34.67 13.17 3.39
C ASP A 496 33.67 12.67 2.33
N ASP A 497 33.21 13.56 1.42
CA ASP A 497 32.35 13.19 0.28
C ASP A 497 33.20 12.68 -0.90
N PRO A 498 33.09 11.38 -1.27
CA PRO A 498 33.82 10.81 -2.40
C PRO A 498 33.54 11.52 -3.73
N THR A 499 32.34 12.09 -3.89
CA THR A 499 31.95 12.83 -5.09
C THR A 499 32.73 14.14 -5.20
N ALA A 500 32.88 14.86 -4.09
CA ALA A 500 33.69 16.06 -4.03
C ALA A 500 35.17 15.76 -4.37
N LEU A 501 35.72 14.67 -3.84
CA LEU A 501 37.09 14.23 -4.12
C LEU A 501 37.28 13.85 -5.61
N ASP A 502 36.31 13.19 -6.24
CA ASP A 502 36.35 12.87 -7.68
C ASP A 502 36.39 14.15 -8.55
N TYR A 503 35.60 15.17 -8.21
CA TYR A 503 35.66 16.46 -8.91
C TYR A 503 36.96 17.23 -8.66
N ALA A 504 37.52 17.16 -7.45
CA ALA A 504 38.84 17.72 -7.13
C ALA A 504 39.95 17.06 -7.96
N ALA A 505 39.96 15.73 -8.05
CA ALA A 505 40.91 14.99 -8.89
C ALA A 505 40.78 15.37 -10.38
N LYS A 506 39.54 15.49 -10.89
CA LYS A 506 39.29 15.97 -12.26
C LYS A 506 39.79 17.40 -12.47
N ALA A 507 39.67 18.27 -11.47
CA ALA A 507 40.20 19.63 -11.53
C ALA A 507 41.72 19.65 -11.63
N GLY A 508 42.43 18.83 -10.84
CA GLY A 508 43.89 18.69 -10.93
C GLY A 508 44.37 18.27 -12.32
N VAL A 509 43.73 17.25 -12.92
CA VAL A 509 44.03 16.82 -14.30
C VAL A 509 43.75 17.93 -15.32
N ALA A 510 42.68 18.70 -15.13
CA ALA A 510 42.36 19.83 -16.00
C ALA A 510 43.39 20.97 -15.87
N LEU A 511 43.88 21.23 -14.66
CA LEU A 511 44.89 22.24 -14.37
C LEU A 511 46.24 21.91 -15.02
N GLU A 512 46.71 20.67 -14.88
CA GLU A 512 47.95 20.21 -15.53
C GLU A 512 47.90 20.40 -17.05
N ARG A 513 46.75 20.07 -17.66
CA ARG A 513 46.54 20.28 -19.10
C ARG A 513 46.59 21.76 -19.47
N LEU A 514 45.96 22.64 -18.70
CA LEU A 514 46.00 24.08 -18.96
C LEU A 514 47.41 24.64 -18.86
N ARG A 515 48.18 24.22 -17.85
CA ARG A 515 49.59 24.63 -17.69
C ARG A 515 50.47 24.17 -18.84
N SER A 516 50.27 22.94 -19.34
CA SER A 516 50.99 22.43 -20.50
C SER A 516 50.70 23.19 -21.81
N ILE A 517 49.54 23.86 -21.91
CA ILE A 517 49.17 24.71 -23.05
C ILE A 517 49.77 26.13 -22.89
N ALA A 518 49.97 26.58 -21.66
CA ALA A 518 50.51 27.90 -21.35
C ALA A 518 52.05 27.97 -21.37
N GLU A 519 52.75 26.84 -21.24
CA GLU A 519 54.19 26.76 -21.48
C GLU A 519 54.50 26.88 -22.99
N PRO A 520 55.31 27.86 -23.42
CA PRO A 520 55.81 27.88 -24.80
C PRO A 520 56.66 26.63 -24.98
N ALA A 521 56.47 25.91 -26.09
CA ALA A 521 57.27 24.74 -26.45
C ALA A 521 58.76 25.11 -26.57
N ALA A 522 59.48 25.06 -25.45
CA ALA A 522 60.92 25.08 -25.41
C ALA A 522 61.42 23.68 -25.79
N GLY A 523 61.44 23.43 -27.10
CA GLY A 523 62.18 22.34 -27.73
C GLY A 523 61.56 20.95 -27.57
N LYS A 524 60.78 20.53 -28.58
CA LYS A 524 60.94 19.22 -29.23
C LYS A 524 60.09 19.13 -30.50
N THR A 525 60.69 18.52 -31.50
CA THR A 525 60.32 18.36 -32.90
C THR A 525 59.06 17.54 -33.15
N ASP A 526 58.36 17.94 -34.21
CA ASP A 526 57.34 17.24 -35.01
C ASP A 526 56.90 15.85 -34.55
N VAL A 527 55.74 15.79 -33.90
CA VAL A 527 54.73 14.77 -34.16
C VAL A 527 53.38 15.47 -34.06
N VAL A 528 52.57 15.42 -35.13
CA VAL A 528 51.18 15.88 -35.12
C VAL A 528 50.31 14.76 -34.53
N PRO A 529 49.55 14.98 -33.44
CA PRO A 529 48.45 14.09 -33.10
C PRO A 529 47.12 14.80 -33.38
N GLU A 530 46.41 14.31 -34.39
CA GLU A 530 44.98 14.51 -34.58
C GLU A 530 44.22 14.18 -33.28
N THR A 531 43.81 15.15 -32.47
CA THR A 531 42.77 14.89 -31.44
C THR A 531 42.03 16.13 -30.92
N ILE A 532 41.66 17.06 -31.80
CA ILE A 532 40.69 18.12 -31.46
C ILE A 532 39.22 17.62 -31.51
N ALA A 533 38.96 16.39 -31.96
CA ALA A 533 37.60 15.86 -32.18
C ALA A 533 36.99 15.01 -31.02
N ARG A 534 37.58 14.98 -29.81
CA ARG A 534 37.14 14.04 -28.74
C ARG A 534 36.42 14.66 -27.54
N TRP A 535 36.15 15.96 -27.54
CA TRP A 535 35.28 16.58 -26.53
C TRP A 535 33.78 16.22 -26.70
N ASN A 536 33.36 15.72 -27.87
CA ASN A 536 31.95 15.40 -28.19
C ASN A 536 31.61 13.90 -28.31
N ARG A 537 32.51 12.96 -28.01
CA ARG A 537 32.21 11.50 -28.10
C ARG A 537 32.48 10.75 -26.81
N GLY A 538 31.77 11.16 -25.76
CA GLY A 538 31.72 10.49 -24.46
C GLY A 538 30.30 10.14 -24.01
N ARG A 539 29.37 9.84 -24.94
CA ARG A 539 28.06 9.22 -24.61
C ARG A 539 27.31 8.66 -25.82
N GLN A 540 27.93 7.75 -26.55
CA GLN A 540 27.21 6.78 -27.39
C GLN A 540 27.97 5.47 -27.28
N LEU A 541 27.51 4.58 -26.40
CA LEU A 541 27.66 3.11 -26.45
C LEU A 541 26.98 2.52 -25.20
N SER A 542 25.67 2.37 -25.29
CA SER A 542 24.95 1.31 -24.59
C SER A 542 23.83 0.78 -25.49
N GLU A 543 24.16 0.45 -26.74
CA GLU A 543 23.36 -0.51 -27.49
C GLU A 543 23.72 -1.91 -26.98
N ARG A 544 22.94 -2.39 -26.01
CA ARG A 544 22.94 -3.81 -25.65
C ARG A 544 22.47 -4.60 -26.87
N ARG A 545 23.38 -5.39 -27.43
CA ARG A 545 23.05 -6.51 -28.34
C ARG A 545 21.96 -7.37 -27.69
N ARG A 546 20.83 -7.51 -28.38
CA ARG A 546 19.88 -8.60 -28.17
C ARG A 546 20.57 -9.92 -28.60
N PRO A 547 20.51 -11.00 -27.82
CA PRO A 547 20.82 -12.32 -28.35
C PRO A 547 19.68 -12.76 -29.29
N ARG A 548 20.04 -13.19 -30.50
CA ARG A 548 19.16 -13.97 -31.35
C ARG A 548 19.17 -15.43 -30.85
N LEU A 549 18.00 -16.03 -30.97
CA LEU A 549 17.62 -17.43 -30.73
C LEU A 549 18.69 -18.46 -31.10
N HIS A 550 18.92 -19.40 -30.19
CA HIS A 550 18.65 -20.83 -30.39
C HIS A 550 18.09 -21.42 -29.11
#